data_AF-A0AAF0VRR7-F1
#
_entry.id   AF-A0AAF0VRR7-F1
#
_cell.length_a   1.000
_cell.length_b   1.000
_cell.length_c   1.000
_cell.angle_alpha   90.00
_cell.angle_beta   90.00
_cell.angle_gamma   90.00
#
_symmetry.space_group_name_H-M   'P 1'
#
loop_
_entity.id
_entity.type
_entity.pdbx_description
1 polymer ?
#
loop_
_entity_poly.entity_id
_entity_poly.type
_entity_poly.pdbx_seq_one_letter_code
_entity_poly.pdbx_strand_id
1 'polypeptide(L)'
;MVTPIGTVTLLYHSETFPNDPVVHFMGSVDDAGRARGQFDAKLKGDWEITTPLRCETPAAGQAGNSREVTGDVDVYDAPGGTGNVIGMLQGGGGQRVDLGAGCRDDNWCNVAFAAGPGGTAWVWGDFLK
;
A
#
# COMPACT_ATOMS: atom_id res chain seq x y z
N MET A 1 -10.75 2.35 24.03
CA MET A 1 -9.78 3.35 23.57
C MET A 1 -9.35 2.93 22.18
N VAL A 2 -9.46 3.80 21.18
CA VAL A 2 -9.01 3.50 19.82
C VAL A 2 -7.59 4.00 19.69
N THR A 3 -6.64 3.12 19.42
CA THR A 3 -5.24 3.48 19.24
C THR A 3 -5.06 4.03 17.82
N PRO A 4 -4.60 5.28 17.64
CA PRO A 4 -4.32 5.80 16.31
C PRO A 4 -3.08 5.10 15.74
N ILE A 5 -3.21 4.50 14.57
CA ILE A 5 -2.11 3.81 13.87
C ILE A 5 -1.46 4.67 12.78
N GLY A 6 -2.06 5.81 12.47
CA GLY A 6 -1.55 6.72 11.45
C GLY A 6 -2.30 8.03 11.40
N THR A 7 -1.82 8.91 10.53
CA THR A 7 -2.43 10.20 10.20
C THR A 7 -2.85 10.21 8.74
N VAL A 8 -3.93 10.92 8.44
CA VAL A 8 -4.36 11.19 7.06
C VAL A 8 -4.46 12.69 6.84
N THR A 9 -4.05 13.12 5.65
CA THR A 9 -4.25 14.49 5.16
C THR A 9 -5.09 14.42 3.89
N LEU A 10 -6.23 15.11 3.87
CA LEU A 10 -7.08 15.25 2.69
C LEU A 10 -6.99 16.69 2.20
N LEU A 11 -6.73 16.85 0.91
CA LEU A 11 -6.76 18.13 0.21
C LEU A 11 -8.09 18.22 -0.54
N TYR A 12 -8.94 19.16 -0.15
CA TYR A 12 -10.25 19.35 -0.78
C TYR A 12 -10.28 20.64 -1.60
N HIS A 13 -10.69 20.49 -2.86
CA HIS A 13 -11.00 21.58 -3.75
C HIS A 13 -12.52 21.65 -3.92
N SER A 14 -13.13 22.79 -3.58
CA SER A 14 -14.57 22.96 -3.73
C SER A 14 -14.94 23.26 -5.18
N GLU A 15 -15.82 22.44 -5.76
CA GLU A 15 -16.41 22.74 -7.07
C GLU A 15 -17.38 23.93 -6.99
N THR A 16 -18.05 24.10 -5.85
CA THR A 16 -18.97 25.22 -5.58
C THR A 16 -18.22 26.55 -5.39
N PHE A 17 -17.01 26.51 -4.82
CA PHE A 17 -16.16 27.68 -4.55
C PHE A 17 -14.76 27.48 -5.11
N PRO A 18 -14.60 27.48 -6.45
CA PRO A 18 -13.34 27.09 -7.11
C PRO A 18 -12.17 28.07 -6.88
N ASN A 19 -12.46 29.29 -6.43
CA ASN A 19 -11.45 30.32 -6.14
C ASN A 19 -11.08 30.40 -4.65
N ASP A 20 -11.74 29.64 -3.78
CA ASP A 20 -11.38 29.59 -2.37
C ASP A 20 -10.12 28.72 -2.17
N PRO A 21 -9.27 29.02 -1.17
CA PRO A 21 -8.10 28.23 -0.88
C PRO A 21 -8.47 26.78 -0.53
N VAL A 22 -7.58 25.85 -0.89
CA VAL A 22 -7.71 24.43 -0.58
C VAL A 22 -7.91 24.24 0.92
N VAL A 23 -8.91 23.45 1.28
CA VAL A 23 -9.17 23.11 2.69
C VAL A 23 -8.37 21.86 3.05
N HIS A 24 -7.59 21.97 4.12
CA HIS A 24 -6.79 20.87 4.65
C HIS A 24 -7.56 20.21 5.78
N PHE A 25 -7.93 18.94 5.59
CA PHE A 25 -8.53 18.13 6.63
C PHE A 25 -7.47 17.18 7.18
N MET A 26 -7.23 17.25 8.49
CA MET A 26 -6.31 16.36 9.20
C MET A 26 -7.08 15.49 10.18
N GLY A 27 -6.68 14.23 10.31
CA GLY A 27 -7.37 13.27 11.18
C GLY A 27 -6.53 12.04 11.47
N SER A 28 -7.06 11.20 12.36
CA SER A 28 -6.43 9.94 12.76
C SER A 28 -7.10 8.76 12.08
N VAL A 29 -6.30 7.71 11.83
CA VAL A 29 -6.75 6.42 11.29
C VAL A 29 -6.73 5.38 12.40
N ASP A 30 -7.79 4.59 12.51
CA ASP A 30 -7.88 3.47 13.45
C ASP A 30 -7.53 2.11 12.83
N ASP A 31 -7.41 1.08 13.67
CA ASP A 31 -7.10 -0.30 13.26
C ASP A 31 -8.10 -0.90 12.24
N ALA A 32 -9.30 -0.32 12.13
CA ALA A 32 -10.32 -0.74 11.17
C ALA A 32 -10.24 0.06 9.84
N GLY A 33 -9.23 0.91 9.67
CA GLY A 33 -9.06 1.76 8.49
C GLY A 33 -10.05 2.93 8.41
N ARG A 34 -10.76 3.24 9.51
CA ARG A 34 -11.66 4.40 9.56
C ARG A 34 -10.86 5.64 9.90
N ALA A 35 -11.10 6.70 9.15
CA ALA A 35 -10.46 7.98 9.37
C ALA A 35 -11.49 9.05 9.74
N ARG A 36 -11.15 9.85 10.75
CA ARG A 36 -11.97 10.97 11.23
C ARG A 36 -11.10 12.10 11.73
N GLY A 37 -11.62 13.30 11.69
CA GLY A 37 -10.92 14.46 12.21
C GLY A 37 -11.83 15.66 12.35
N GLN A 38 -11.21 16.76 12.76
CA GLN A 38 -11.84 18.06 12.85
C GLN A 38 -11.14 18.99 11.89
N PHE A 39 -11.86 19.97 11.36
CA PHE A 39 -11.27 21.01 10.53
C PHE A 39 -11.67 22.39 11.04
N ASP A 40 -10.72 23.32 10.93
CA ASP A 40 -10.95 24.73 11.20
C ASP A 40 -10.61 25.52 9.93
N ALA A 41 -11.66 26.01 9.25
CA ALA A 41 -11.60 26.83 8.06
C ALA A 41 -12.59 28.00 8.21
N LYS A 42 -13.08 28.61 7.10
CA LYS A 42 -14.24 29.51 7.17
C LYS A 42 -15.49 28.83 7.77
N LEU A 43 -15.52 27.50 7.74
CA LEU A 43 -16.49 26.64 8.41
C LEU A 43 -15.78 25.82 9.49
N LYS A 44 -16.51 25.49 10.55
CA LYS A 44 -16.07 24.55 11.60
C LYS A 44 -16.95 23.32 11.54
N GLY A 45 -16.33 22.15 11.60
CA GLY A 45 -17.08 20.90 11.60
C GLY A 45 -16.21 19.68 11.81
N ASP A 46 -16.90 18.56 11.95
CA ASP A 46 -16.30 17.24 11.96
C ASP A 46 -16.37 16.65 10.56
N TRP A 47 -15.42 15.80 10.23
CA TRP A 47 -15.45 15.00 9.02
C TRP A 47 -15.20 13.53 9.34
N GLU A 48 -15.87 12.66 8.59
CA GLU A 48 -15.72 11.22 8.68
C GLU A 48 -15.71 10.66 7.26
N ILE A 49 -14.79 9.73 7.02
CA ILE A 49 -14.88 8.87 5.84
C ILE A 49 -15.78 7.68 6.22
N THR A 50 -16.99 7.65 5.67
CA THR A 50 -18.01 6.61 5.96
C THR A 50 -17.76 5.29 5.23
N THR A 51 -16.99 5.34 4.13
CA THR A 51 -16.47 4.15 3.44
C THR A 51 -15.00 4.01 3.81
N PRO A 52 -14.60 3.05 4.65
CA PRO A 52 -13.22 2.95 5.11
C PRO A 52 -12.25 3.15 3.96
N LEU A 53 -11.25 4.02 4.17
CA LEU A 53 -10.10 3.99 3.28
C LEU A 53 -9.68 2.53 3.27
N ARG A 54 -9.58 1.94 2.08
CA ARG A 54 -8.85 0.69 1.99
C ARG A 54 -7.45 1.08 2.43
N CYS A 55 -7.12 0.81 3.69
CA CYS A 55 -5.76 0.54 4.04
C CYS A 55 -5.39 -0.59 3.08
N GLU A 56 -4.75 -0.24 1.97
CA GLU A 56 -3.73 -1.11 1.42
C GLU A 56 -2.63 -1.13 2.49
N THR A 57 -2.92 -1.79 3.61
CA THR A 57 -1.91 -2.59 4.27
C THR A 57 -1.39 -3.43 3.12
N PRO A 58 -0.12 -3.29 2.66
CA PRO A 58 0.45 -4.25 1.74
C PRO A 58 0.09 -5.59 2.35
N ALA A 59 -0.73 -6.39 1.64
CA ALA A 59 -1.51 -7.48 2.20
C ALA A 59 -0.68 -8.09 3.32
N ALA A 60 -1.10 -7.89 4.59
CA ALA A 60 -0.24 -8.13 5.74
C ALA A 60 0.46 -9.45 5.48
N GLY A 61 1.75 -9.37 5.13
CA GLY A 61 2.52 -10.54 4.75
C GLY A 61 2.29 -11.48 5.89
N GLN A 62 1.54 -12.56 5.64
CA GLN A 62 1.16 -13.48 6.71
C GLN A 62 2.46 -13.76 7.44
N ALA A 63 2.53 -13.45 8.74
CA ALA A 63 3.77 -13.29 9.50
C ALA A 63 4.63 -14.58 9.62
N GLY A 64 4.44 -15.56 8.72
CA GLY A 64 5.30 -16.72 8.47
C GLY A 64 5.70 -16.93 6.99
N ASN A 65 5.38 -16.03 6.05
CA ASN A 65 5.61 -16.23 4.61
C ASN A 65 6.64 -15.26 4.00
N SER A 66 7.54 -14.73 4.82
CA SER A 66 8.68 -13.92 4.37
C SER A 66 9.74 -14.81 3.71
N ARG A 67 10.21 -14.45 2.51
CA ARG A 67 11.27 -15.14 1.77
C ARG A 67 12.51 -14.26 1.64
N GLU A 68 13.68 -14.86 1.74
CA GLU A 68 14.95 -14.19 1.48
C GLU A 68 15.18 -14.08 -0.03
N VAL A 69 15.60 -12.88 -0.47
CA VAL A 69 16.02 -12.62 -1.85
C VAL A 69 17.48 -13.03 -2.00
N THR A 70 17.73 -14.10 -2.75
CA THR A 70 19.04 -14.74 -2.87
C THR A 70 19.92 -14.18 -3.99
N GLY A 71 19.35 -13.42 -4.90
CA GLY A 71 20.03 -12.77 -6.02
C GLY A 71 19.18 -11.63 -6.57
N ASP A 72 19.79 -10.75 -7.34
CA ASP A 72 19.07 -9.65 -7.99
C ASP A 72 17.99 -10.22 -8.91
N VAL A 73 16.76 -9.72 -8.79
CA VAL A 73 15.61 -10.20 -9.55
C VAL A 73 14.68 -9.06 -9.92
N ASP A 74 14.24 -9.04 -11.17
CA ASP A 74 13.27 -8.07 -11.68
C ASP A 74 11.89 -8.31 -11.09
N VAL A 75 11.18 -7.21 -10.81
CA VAL A 75 9.82 -7.18 -10.28
C VAL A 75 8.87 -6.76 -11.40
N TYR A 76 7.82 -7.56 -11.63
CA TYR A 76 6.90 -7.41 -12.75
C TYR A 76 5.48 -7.03 -12.30
N ASP A 77 4.75 -6.26 -13.11
CA ASP A 77 3.33 -5.95 -12.88
C ASP A 77 2.39 -7.14 -13.14
N ALA A 78 2.81 -8.10 -13.96
CA ALA A 78 2.09 -9.32 -14.30
C ALA A 78 3.05 -10.53 -14.46
N PRO A 79 2.59 -11.76 -14.15
CA PRO A 79 3.42 -12.97 -14.26
C PRO A 79 3.41 -13.50 -15.71
N GLY A 80 4.14 -14.59 -15.94
CA GLY A 80 4.12 -15.33 -17.21
C GLY A 80 5.00 -14.75 -18.32
N GLY A 81 5.90 -13.82 -17.99
CA GLY A 81 6.83 -13.22 -18.95
C GLY A 81 6.21 -12.19 -19.89
N THR A 82 4.94 -11.83 -19.69
CA THR A 82 4.24 -10.79 -20.45
C THR A 82 4.13 -9.46 -19.70
N GLY A 83 4.52 -9.42 -18.43
CA GLY A 83 4.48 -8.21 -17.60
C GLY A 83 5.63 -7.25 -17.90
N ASN A 84 5.45 -5.99 -17.49
CA ASN A 84 6.48 -4.97 -17.53
C ASN A 84 7.30 -5.01 -16.24
N VAL A 85 8.61 -4.75 -16.37
CA VAL A 85 9.48 -4.53 -15.20
C VAL A 85 9.10 -3.20 -14.56
N ILE A 86 8.74 -3.25 -13.28
CA ILE A 86 8.34 -2.10 -12.45
C ILE A 86 9.30 -1.86 -11.28
N GLY A 87 10.33 -2.69 -11.14
CA GLY A 87 11.34 -2.57 -10.11
C GLY A 87 12.31 -3.74 -10.10
N MET A 88 13.15 -3.78 -9.07
CA MET A 88 14.14 -4.83 -8.85
C MET A 88 14.29 -5.07 -7.34
N LEU A 89 14.42 -6.33 -6.94
CA LEU A 89 14.87 -6.70 -5.60
C LEU A 89 16.36 -7.01 -5.67
N GLN A 90 17.12 -6.57 -4.67
CA GLN A 90 18.56 -6.76 -4.59
C GLN A 90 18.90 -7.96 -3.70
N GLY A 91 19.64 -8.91 -4.24
CA GLY A 91 20.10 -10.08 -3.52
C GLY A 91 21.31 -9.79 -2.64
N GLY A 92 21.59 -10.70 -1.70
CA GLY A 92 22.87 -10.74 -0.96
C GLY A 92 22.99 -9.78 0.24
N GLY A 93 22.10 -8.81 0.38
CA GLY A 93 22.03 -7.91 1.55
C GLY A 93 21.17 -8.41 2.71
N GLY A 94 20.67 -9.65 2.66
CA GLY A 94 19.65 -10.15 3.58
C GLY A 94 18.27 -9.53 3.36
N GLN A 95 18.03 -8.97 2.16
CA GLN A 95 16.72 -8.46 1.77
C GLN A 95 15.69 -9.60 1.85
N ARG A 96 14.54 -9.30 2.45
CA ARG A 96 13.41 -10.21 2.54
C ARG A 96 12.18 -9.55 1.92
N VAL A 97 11.31 -10.39 1.35
CA VAL A 97 10.01 -9.98 0.83
C VAL A 97 8.92 -10.87 1.37
N ASP A 98 7.77 -10.28 1.65
CA ASP A 98 6.62 -11.04 2.07
C ASP A 98 5.84 -11.54 0.86
N LEU A 99 5.47 -12.82 0.87
CA LEU A 99 4.58 -13.37 -0.14
C LEU A 99 3.17 -12.82 0.08
N GLY A 100 2.60 -12.22 -0.97
CA GLY A 100 1.22 -11.75 -1.00
C GLY A 100 0.27 -12.94 -1.15
N ALA A 101 -0.22 -13.18 -2.36
CA ALA A 101 -1.06 -14.35 -2.66
C ALA A 101 -0.30 -15.69 -2.71
N GLY A 102 1.03 -15.68 -2.54
CA GLY A 102 1.88 -16.87 -2.64
C GLY A 102 2.45 -17.11 -4.04
N CYS A 103 2.97 -18.32 -4.27
CA CYS A 103 3.57 -18.72 -5.53
C CYS A 103 2.63 -19.61 -6.35
N ARG A 104 2.67 -19.43 -7.67
CA ARG A 104 1.96 -20.23 -8.66
C ARG A 104 2.74 -21.48 -9.03
N ASP A 105 2.07 -22.43 -9.67
CA ASP A 105 2.67 -23.68 -10.17
C ASP A 105 3.74 -23.46 -11.25
N ASP A 106 3.71 -22.30 -11.92
CA ASP A 106 4.68 -21.89 -12.94
C ASP A 106 5.87 -21.09 -12.38
N ASN A 107 6.11 -21.20 -11.07
CA ASN A 107 7.21 -20.57 -10.32
C ASN A 107 7.12 -19.04 -10.17
N TRP A 108 6.03 -18.39 -10.61
CA TRP A 108 5.83 -16.97 -10.34
C TRP A 108 5.29 -16.75 -8.92
N CYS A 109 6.00 -15.95 -8.14
CA CYS A 109 5.60 -15.59 -6.78
C CYS A 109 5.03 -14.18 -6.72
N ASN A 110 3.85 -14.04 -6.14
CA ASN A 110 3.27 -12.76 -5.80
C ASN A 110 3.86 -12.26 -4.48
N VAL A 111 4.44 -11.07 -4.49
CA VAL A 111 5.10 -10.44 -3.34
C VAL A 111 4.46 -9.10 -3.02
N ALA A 112 4.50 -8.70 -1.75
CA ALA A 112 4.15 -7.35 -1.35
C ALA A 112 5.13 -6.35 -1.98
N PHE A 113 4.59 -5.38 -2.74
CA PHE A 113 5.39 -4.38 -3.43
C PHE A 113 4.57 -3.10 -3.65
N ALA A 114 4.90 -2.05 -2.89
CA ALA A 114 4.07 -0.83 -2.81
C ALA A 114 3.90 -0.09 -4.14
N ALA A 115 4.87 -0.19 -5.06
CA ALA A 115 4.78 0.42 -6.38
C ALA A 115 4.04 -0.45 -7.42
N GLY A 116 3.60 -1.65 -7.04
CA GLY A 116 2.88 -2.56 -7.91
C GLY A 116 1.35 -2.36 -7.85
N PRO A 117 0.61 -2.83 -8.86
CA PRO A 117 -0.85 -2.75 -8.87
C PRO A 117 -1.46 -3.44 -7.64
N GLY A 118 -2.27 -2.70 -6.86
CA GLY A 118 -2.89 -3.20 -5.64
C GLY A 118 -1.88 -3.57 -4.53
N GLY A 119 -0.71 -2.94 -4.53
CA GLY A 119 0.33 -3.14 -3.51
C GLY A 119 1.07 -4.48 -3.62
N THR A 120 0.98 -5.17 -4.77
CA THR A 120 1.69 -6.43 -5.02
C THR A 120 2.36 -6.45 -6.39
N ALA A 121 3.32 -7.34 -6.57
CA ALA A 121 4.00 -7.57 -7.83
C ALA A 121 4.43 -9.04 -7.98
N TRP A 122 5.02 -9.36 -9.12
CA TRP A 122 5.41 -10.72 -9.49
C TRP A 122 6.92 -10.84 -9.67
N VAL A 123 7.50 -11.87 -9.07
CA VAL A 123 8.94 -12.19 -9.18
C VAL A 123 9.11 -13.68 -9.47
N TRP A 124 10.24 -14.02 -10.09
CA TRP A 124 10.57 -15.42 -10.34
C TRP A 124 11.02 -16.11 -9.05
N GLY A 125 10.36 -17.21 -8.71
CA GLY A 125 10.45 -17.89 -7.41
C GLY A 125 11.81 -18.48 -7.07
N ASP A 126 12.64 -18.80 -8.06
CA ASP A 126 13.98 -19.36 -7.82
C ASP A 126 14.91 -18.42 -7.04
N PHE A 127 14.59 -17.13 -7.04
CA PHE A 127 15.34 -16.12 -6.29
C PHE A 127 14.86 -15.98 -4.84
N LEU A 128 13.80 -16.69 -4.43
CA LEU A 128 13.17 -16.60 -3.10
C LEU A 128 13.38 -17.88 -2.28
N LYS A 129 13.90 -17.76 -1.05
CA LYS A 129 14.10 -18.88 -0.11
C LYS A 129 13.35 -18.73 1.21
#